data_AF-A0A9W9Z0N7-F1
#
_entry.id   AF-A0A9W9Z0N7-F1
#
_cell.length_a   1.000
_cell.length_b   1.000
_cell.length_c   1.000
_cell.angle_alpha   90.00
_cell.angle_beta   90.00
_cell.angle_gamma   90.00
#
_symmetry.space_group_name_H-M   'P 1'
#
loop_
_entity.id
_entity.type
_entity.pdbx_description
1 polymer ?
#
loop_
_entity_poly.entity_id
_entity_poly.type
_entity_poly.pdbx_seq_one_letter_code
_entity_poly.pdbx_strand_id
1 'polypeptide(L)'
;MGDELLETTSPIAPRSLTVDETNITEENGHSGDILDEREDEERNPLLELKKCKEWLQQQKINHEAELLVRRLQHCEDQQPSSNESSQSDLYERISKLQDQLYSLSTARSYKKLVLDRLLCGDQLIKTLFPDVVTDSPTEEQTEQMNAFAKLCEKQNKLSTEILVEHEALSEAQTSLDRLKQQSYEIKKENRGLMRQLQKLTDEKENAASSSTDNAAFQKLKHQTGLKKQVEKIDIVRNVFQGLIVGSGIDWASDEEMKRLVLSLGETLEFA
;
A
#
# COMPACT_ATOMS: atom_id res chain seq x y z
N MET A 1 -21.71 22.70 32.29
CA MET A 1 -22.70 21.71 31.82
C MET A 1 -22.88 21.94 30.34
N GLY A 2 -22.39 21.01 29.54
CA GLY A 2 -22.45 21.01 28.09
C GLY A 2 -22.11 19.60 27.62
N ASP A 3 -23.10 18.95 27.02
CA ASP A 3 -22.94 17.73 26.23
C ASP A 3 -22.02 17.99 25.03
N GLU A 4 -21.22 16.99 24.64
CA GLU A 4 -21.29 16.40 23.30
C GLU A 4 -20.20 15.31 23.10
N LEU A 5 -20.69 14.09 22.89
CA LEU A 5 -20.28 13.12 21.86
C LEU A 5 -18.83 12.59 21.86
N LEU A 6 -18.68 11.42 22.49
CA LEU A 6 -17.63 10.45 22.18
C LEU A 6 -17.96 9.79 20.83
N GLU A 7 -17.30 10.24 19.77
CA GLU A 7 -17.22 9.49 18.51
C GLU A 7 -16.40 8.22 18.72
N THR A 8 -17.08 7.09 18.76
CA THR A 8 -16.45 5.77 18.73
C THR A 8 -16.09 5.46 17.29
N THR A 9 -14.79 5.45 16.99
CA THR A 9 -14.26 5.02 15.69
C THR A 9 -14.47 3.52 15.54
N SER A 10 -15.43 3.12 14.71
CA SER A 10 -15.63 1.75 14.25
C SER A 10 -14.40 1.24 13.45
N PRO A 11 -14.10 -0.07 13.48
CA PRO A 11 -12.97 -0.64 12.76
C PRO A 11 -13.21 -0.63 11.25
N ILE A 12 -12.25 -0.06 10.53
CA ILE A 12 -12.20 0.06 9.06
C ILE A 12 -12.06 -1.33 8.43
N ALA A 13 -13.01 -1.72 7.59
CA ALA A 13 -12.92 -2.92 6.76
C ALA A 13 -11.83 -2.78 5.68
N PRO A 14 -11.14 -3.87 5.28
CA PRO A 14 -10.12 -3.81 4.24
C PRO A 14 -10.76 -3.49 2.88
N ARG A 15 -10.27 -2.41 2.26
CA ARG A 15 -10.66 -1.99 0.90
C ARG A 15 -10.21 -3.06 -0.10
N SER A 16 -11.15 -3.59 -0.87
CA SER A 16 -10.87 -4.33 -2.09
C SER A 16 -10.27 -3.37 -3.13
N LEU A 17 -9.16 -3.78 -3.74
CA LEU A 17 -8.58 -3.13 -4.92
C LEU A 17 -9.58 -3.24 -6.08
N THR A 18 -10.35 -2.18 -6.32
CA THR A 18 -10.96 -1.91 -7.62
C THR A 18 -9.95 -1.10 -8.41
N VAL A 19 -9.43 -1.69 -9.48
CA VAL A 19 -8.63 -1.00 -10.49
C VAL A 19 -9.60 -0.13 -11.28
N ASP A 20 -9.62 1.17 -10.98
CA ASP A 20 -10.37 2.14 -11.77
C ASP A 20 -9.55 2.46 -13.04
N GLU A 21 -10.13 2.06 -14.18
CA GLU A 21 -9.75 2.49 -15.52
C GLU A 21 -9.81 4.02 -15.59
N THR A 22 -8.64 4.65 -15.68
CA THR A 22 -8.55 6.08 -15.99
C THR A 22 -8.57 6.26 -17.49
N ASN A 23 -9.73 6.71 -17.95
CA ASN A 23 -10.03 7.19 -19.28
C ASN A 23 -9.15 8.42 -19.59
N ILE A 24 -8.18 8.30 -20.50
CA ILE A 24 -7.47 9.44 -21.09
C ILE A 24 -7.95 9.57 -22.53
N THR A 25 -8.81 10.55 -22.76
CA THR A 25 -9.14 11.04 -24.09
C THR A 25 -8.20 12.20 -24.37
N GLU A 26 -7.39 12.11 -25.43
CA GLU A 26 -7.13 13.24 -26.32
C GLU A 26 -6.56 12.76 -27.65
N GLU A 27 -7.18 13.27 -28.72
CA GLU A 27 -6.95 13.00 -30.13
C GLU A 27 -5.61 13.58 -30.61
N ASN A 28 -4.86 12.84 -31.43
CA ASN A 28 -4.52 13.30 -32.78
C ASN A 28 -3.82 12.22 -33.61
N GLY A 29 -4.24 12.10 -34.87
CA GLY A 29 -3.88 11.01 -35.76
C GLY A 29 -2.49 11.08 -36.38
N HIS A 30 -1.97 9.90 -36.71
CA HIS A 30 -1.15 9.73 -37.90
C HIS A 30 -1.34 8.34 -38.50
N SER A 31 -1.61 8.34 -39.80
CA SER A 31 -1.83 7.22 -40.71
C SER A 31 -0.69 6.21 -40.75
N GLY A 32 -1.01 4.93 -40.89
CA GLY A 32 -0.03 3.88 -41.17
C GLY A 32 -0.66 2.49 -41.20
N ASP A 33 -1.36 2.21 -42.29
CA ASP A 33 -1.78 0.89 -42.78
C ASP A 33 -0.69 -0.18 -42.57
N ILE A 34 -0.95 -1.22 -41.77
CA ILE A 34 -0.22 -2.52 -41.75
C ILE A 34 -1.13 -3.58 -41.09
N LEU A 35 -1.67 -4.43 -41.97
CA LEU A 35 -1.95 -5.87 -41.84
C LEU A 35 -3.00 -6.36 -40.83
N ASP A 36 -4.12 -6.74 -41.44
CA ASP A 36 -5.18 -7.66 -41.03
C ASP A 36 -4.59 -9.01 -40.55
N GLU A 37 -4.12 -9.10 -39.31
CA GLU A 37 -3.91 -10.37 -38.62
C GLU A 37 -5.23 -10.81 -37.98
N ARG A 38 -6.04 -11.49 -38.80
CA ARG A 38 -7.00 -12.47 -38.31
C ARG A 38 -6.21 -13.61 -37.68
N GLU A 39 -5.82 -13.45 -36.42
CA GLU A 39 -5.52 -14.58 -35.57
C GLU A 39 -6.84 -15.21 -35.14
N ASP A 40 -7.03 -16.43 -35.62
CA ASP A 40 -8.12 -17.33 -35.28
C ASP A 40 -8.36 -17.34 -33.76
N GLU A 41 -9.55 -16.90 -33.35
CA GLU A 41 -10.12 -17.18 -32.04
C GLU A 41 -10.36 -18.71 -31.91
N GLU A 42 -9.29 -19.49 -31.79
CA GLU A 42 -9.39 -20.81 -31.17
C GLU A 42 -9.79 -20.58 -29.72
N ARG A 43 -11.11 -20.56 -29.49
CA ARG A 43 -11.75 -20.71 -28.18
C ARG A 43 -11.07 -21.84 -27.45
N ASN A 44 -10.11 -21.50 -26.60
CA ASN A 44 -9.32 -22.47 -25.88
C ASN A 44 -10.30 -23.26 -24.97
N PRO A 45 -10.62 -24.53 -25.28
CA PRO A 45 -11.67 -25.27 -24.59
C PRO A 45 -11.36 -25.44 -23.10
N LEU A 46 -10.07 -25.37 -22.75
CA LEU A 46 -9.54 -25.38 -21.40
C LEU A 46 -9.91 -24.10 -20.62
N LEU A 47 -9.93 -22.94 -21.29
CA LEU A 47 -10.33 -21.68 -20.69
C LEU A 47 -11.85 -21.63 -20.45
N GLU A 48 -12.65 -22.12 -21.39
CA GLU A 48 -14.10 -22.25 -21.22
C GLU A 48 -14.44 -23.23 -20.09
N LEU A 49 -13.73 -24.37 -20.01
CA LEU A 49 -13.89 -25.35 -18.93
C LEU A 49 -13.50 -24.77 -17.56
N LYS A 50 -12.44 -23.96 -17.51
CA LYS A 50 -12.02 -23.25 -16.29
C LYS A 50 -13.10 -22.25 -15.84
N LYS A 51 -13.63 -21.44 -16.75
CA LYS A 51 -14.75 -20.52 -16.48
C LYS A 51 -16.00 -21.26 -15.98
N CYS A 52 -16.32 -22.40 -16.59
CA CYS A 52 -17.46 -23.24 -16.17
C CYS A 52 -17.24 -23.83 -14.77
N LYS A 53 -16.03 -24.31 -14.47
CA LYS A 53 -15.64 -24.80 -13.13
C LYS A 53 -15.78 -23.70 -12.07
N GLU A 54 -15.30 -22.50 -12.35
CA GLU A 54 -15.39 -21.34 -11.46
C GLU A 54 -16.86 -20.94 -11.23
N TRP A 55 -17.67 -20.92 -12.29
CA TRP A 55 -19.11 -20.67 -12.19
C TRP A 55 -19.83 -21.70 -11.32
N LEU A 56 -19.56 -23.00 -11.52
CA LEU A 56 -20.15 -24.07 -10.70
C LEU A 56 -19.71 -23.98 -9.23
N GLN A 57 -18.46 -23.60 -8.97
CA GLN A 57 -17.98 -23.36 -7.61
C GLN A 57 -18.71 -22.19 -6.95
N GLN A 58 -18.95 -21.10 -7.70
CA GLN A 58 -19.71 -19.97 -7.19
C GLN A 58 -21.17 -20.35 -6.90
N GLN A 59 -21.80 -21.14 -7.78
CA GLN A 59 -23.17 -21.64 -7.55
C GLN A 59 -23.24 -22.52 -6.30
N LYS A 60 -22.25 -23.39 -6.09
CA LYS A 60 -22.15 -24.20 -4.88
C LYS A 60 -22.06 -23.33 -3.62
N ILE A 61 -21.21 -22.31 -3.63
CA ILE A 61 -21.07 -21.38 -2.49
C ILE A 61 -22.38 -20.66 -2.22
N ASN A 62 -23.06 -20.15 -3.25
CA ASN A 62 -24.34 -19.47 -3.10
C ASN A 62 -25.40 -20.37 -2.47
N HIS A 63 -25.49 -21.63 -2.92
CA HIS A 63 -26.45 -22.59 -2.37
C HIS A 63 -26.10 -23.01 -0.93
N GLU A 64 -24.82 -23.21 -0.63
CA GLU A 64 -24.36 -23.48 0.74
C GLU A 64 -24.68 -22.31 1.69
N ALA A 65 -24.50 -21.07 1.23
CA ALA A 65 -24.87 -19.87 1.99
C ALA A 65 -26.38 -19.77 2.23
N GLU A 66 -27.19 -20.02 1.20
CA GLU A 66 -28.65 -20.01 1.31
C GLU A 66 -29.17 -21.08 2.29
N LEU A 67 -28.60 -22.29 2.25
CA LEU A 67 -28.91 -23.36 3.21
C LEU A 67 -28.49 -23.01 4.64
N LEU A 68 -27.47 -22.19 4.81
CA LEU A 68 -26.99 -21.74 6.11
C LEU A 68 -27.90 -20.64 6.68
N VAL A 69 -28.33 -19.69 5.85
CA VAL A 69 -29.34 -18.68 6.21
C VAL A 69 -30.64 -19.34 6.66
N ARG A 70 -31.15 -20.31 5.89
CA ARG A 70 -32.37 -21.05 6.26
C ARG A 70 -32.23 -21.80 7.57
N ARG A 71 -31.04 -22.38 7.83
CA ARG A 71 -30.75 -23.06 9.10
C ARG A 71 -30.69 -22.09 10.28
N LEU A 72 -30.09 -20.91 10.10
CA LEU A 72 -30.02 -19.89 11.14
C LEU A 72 -31.41 -19.32 11.48
N GLN A 73 -32.21 -19.00 10.46
CA GLN A 73 -33.61 -18.58 10.65
C GLN A 73 -34.40 -19.65 11.41
N HIS A 74 -34.23 -20.92 11.04
CA HIS A 74 -34.90 -22.01 11.75
C HIS A 74 -34.45 -22.12 13.22
N CYS A 75 -33.17 -21.87 13.53
CA CYS A 75 -32.68 -21.85 14.91
C CYS A 75 -33.18 -20.65 15.72
N GLU A 76 -33.29 -19.47 15.10
CA GLU A 76 -33.88 -18.27 15.72
C GLU A 76 -35.37 -18.48 16.03
N ASP A 77 -36.11 -19.11 15.12
CA ASP A 77 -37.54 -19.41 15.31
C ASP A 77 -37.79 -20.50 16.37
N GLN A 78 -36.78 -21.32 16.70
CA GLN A 78 -36.89 -22.42 17.68
C GLN A 78 -36.37 -22.07 19.09
N GLN A 79 -35.70 -20.94 19.30
CA GLN A 79 -35.21 -20.56 20.62
C GLN A 79 -36.26 -19.70 21.37
N PRO A 80 -36.96 -20.25 22.41
CA PRO A 80 -37.65 -19.39 23.36
C PRO A 80 -36.58 -18.56 24.09
N SER A 81 -36.80 -17.25 24.10
CA SER A 81 -36.02 -16.23 24.78
C SER A 81 -35.66 -16.68 26.20
N SER A 82 -34.49 -17.27 26.38
CA SER A 82 -33.95 -17.56 27.70
C SER A 82 -32.51 -17.06 27.78
N ASN A 83 -32.41 -16.08 28.67
CA ASN A 83 -31.24 -15.68 29.43
C ASN A 83 -30.28 -14.69 28.77
N GLU A 84 -30.17 -13.56 29.46
CA GLU A 84 -29.14 -12.53 29.43
C GLU A 84 -27.74 -13.15 29.36
N SER A 85 -27.32 -13.54 28.16
CA SER A 85 -25.90 -13.71 27.89
C SER A 85 -25.32 -12.30 27.91
N SER A 86 -24.42 -12.05 28.86
CA SER A 86 -23.78 -10.74 28.98
C SER A 86 -23.15 -10.40 27.63
N GLN A 87 -23.24 -9.15 27.20
CA GLN A 87 -22.65 -8.70 25.93
C GLN A 87 -21.17 -9.13 25.79
N SER A 88 -20.45 -9.22 26.93
CA SER A 88 -19.10 -9.78 27.05
C SER A 88 -18.99 -11.25 26.63
N ASP A 89 -19.94 -12.11 27.03
CA ASP A 89 -19.94 -13.54 26.68
C ASP A 89 -20.21 -13.74 25.18
N LEU A 90 -21.03 -12.88 24.59
CA LEU A 90 -21.27 -12.84 23.14
C LEU A 90 -20.00 -12.44 22.38
N TYR A 91 -19.31 -11.38 22.80
CA TYR A 91 -18.04 -10.99 22.16
C TYR A 91 -16.96 -12.07 22.30
N GLU A 92 -16.85 -12.72 23.47
CA GLU A 92 -15.91 -13.82 23.66
C GLU A 92 -16.26 -15.03 22.79
N ARG A 93 -17.55 -15.35 22.65
CA ARG A 93 -18.04 -16.41 21.76
C ARG A 93 -17.76 -16.08 20.29
N ILE A 94 -18.00 -14.85 19.87
CA ILE A 94 -17.72 -14.39 18.50
C ILE A 94 -16.22 -14.47 18.22
N SER A 95 -15.36 -14.01 19.14
CA SER A 95 -13.91 -14.11 19.00
C SER A 95 -13.46 -15.57 18.88
N LYS A 96 -13.96 -16.46 19.74
CA LYS A 96 -13.66 -17.90 19.67
C LYS A 96 -14.10 -18.53 18.35
N LEU A 97 -15.29 -18.16 17.85
CA LEU A 97 -15.79 -18.65 16.56
C LEU A 97 -14.99 -18.09 15.39
N GLN A 98 -14.55 -16.84 15.45
CA GLN A 98 -13.65 -16.25 14.46
C GLN A 98 -12.30 -16.99 14.45
N ASP A 99 -11.69 -17.24 15.60
CA ASP A 99 -10.44 -18.00 15.70
C ASP A 99 -10.60 -19.44 15.19
N GLN A 100 -11.71 -20.10 15.52
CA GLN A 100 -12.05 -21.41 14.98
C GLN A 100 -12.24 -21.38 13.47
N LEU A 101 -12.91 -20.37 12.93
CA LEU A 101 -13.09 -20.21 11.49
C LEU A 101 -11.76 -19.93 10.79
N TYR A 102 -10.90 -19.08 11.35
CA TYR A 102 -9.56 -18.84 10.83
C TYR A 102 -8.71 -20.11 10.85
N SER A 103 -8.68 -20.83 11.96
CA SER A 103 -7.90 -22.08 12.07
C SER A 103 -8.41 -23.16 11.10
N LEU A 104 -9.73 -23.36 10.99
CA LEU A 104 -10.33 -24.31 10.06
C LEU A 104 -10.14 -23.88 8.60
N SER A 105 -10.25 -22.59 8.29
CA SER A 105 -10.02 -22.04 6.95
C SER A 105 -8.57 -22.26 6.52
N THR A 106 -7.61 -21.93 7.38
CA THR A 106 -6.18 -22.16 7.14
C THR A 106 -5.87 -23.65 6.98
N ALA A 107 -6.41 -24.51 7.86
CA ALA A 107 -6.23 -25.96 7.76
C ALA A 107 -6.82 -26.54 6.46
N ARG A 108 -8.01 -26.07 6.04
CA ARG A 108 -8.63 -26.46 4.78
C ARG A 108 -7.80 -25.99 3.58
N SER A 109 -7.35 -24.73 3.60
CA SER A 109 -6.50 -24.16 2.55
C SER A 109 -5.20 -24.95 2.39
N TYR A 110 -4.55 -25.27 3.51
CA TYR A 110 -3.34 -26.11 3.52
C TYR A 110 -3.60 -27.52 2.96
N LYS A 111 -4.65 -28.21 3.40
CA LYS A 111 -5.01 -29.53 2.88
C LYS A 111 -5.28 -29.51 1.38
N LYS A 112 -5.98 -28.48 0.89
CA LYS A 112 -6.22 -28.27 -0.54
C LYS A 112 -4.90 -28.08 -1.29
N LEU A 113 -4.01 -27.23 -0.79
CA LEU A 113 -2.70 -27.00 -1.40
C LEU A 113 -1.86 -28.29 -1.49
N VAL A 114 -1.84 -29.09 -0.42
CA VAL A 114 -1.13 -30.37 -0.40
C VAL A 114 -1.72 -31.34 -1.43
N LEU A 115 -3.05 -31.43 -1.49
CA LEU A 115 -3.73 -32.29 -2.48
C LEU A 115 -3.41 -31.85 -3.91
N ASP A 116 -3.51 -30.55 -4.20
CA ASP A 116 -3.20 -29.99 -5.52
C ASP A 116 -1.73 -30.28 -5.90
N ARG A 117 -0.79 -30.13 -4.96
CA ARG A 117 0.63 -30.48 -5.17
C ARG A 117 0.84 -31.97 -5.44
N LEU A 118 0.15 -32.84 -4.71
CA LEU A 118 0.25 -34.30 -4.90
C LEU A 118 -0.31 -34.72 -6.27
N LEU A 119 -1.46 -34.17 -6.67
CA LEU A 119 -2.07 -34.44 -7.97
C LEU A 119 -1.20 -33.92 -9.12
N CYS A 120 -0.65 -32.71 -9.00
CA CYS A 120 0.29 -32.17 -9.98
C CYS A 120 1.57 -33.02 -10.04
N GLY A 121 2.09 -33.46 -8.89
CA GLY A 121 3.27 -34.32 -8.81
C GLY A 121 3.05 -35.69 -9.46
N ASP A 122 1.91 -36.33 -9.19
CA ASP A 122 1.53 -37.61 -9.83
C ASP A 122 1.43 -37.47 -11.35
N GLN A 123 0.79 -36.40 -11.85
CA GLN A 123 0.72 -36.13 -13.28
C GLN A 123 2.12 -35.89 -13.89
N LEU A 124 2.96 -35.13 -13.20
CA LEU A 124 4.32 -34.83 -13.65
C LEU A 124 5.18 -36.11 -13.73
N ILE A 125 5.05 -37.01 -12.75
CA ILE A 125 5.72 -38.32 -12.77
C ILE A 125 5.21 -39.16 -13.94
N LYS A 126 3.89 -39.26 -14.15
CA LYS A 126 3.31 -40.04 -15.24
C LYS A 126 3.71 -39.54 -16.62
N THR A 127 3.84 -38.22 -16.79
CA THR A 127 4.20 -37.61 -18.07
C THR A 127 5.71 -37.68 -18.36
N LEU A 128 6.56 -37.54 -17.34
CA LEU A 128 8.02 -37.58 -17.51
C LEU A 128 8.62 -38.98 -17.41
N PHE A 129 7.92 -39.90 -16.74
CA PHE A 129 8.35 -41.28 -16.50
C PHE A 129 7.18 -42.26 -16.74
N PRO A 130 6.72 -42.42 -17.99
CA PRO A 130 5.74 -43.44 -18.33
C PRO A 130 6.30 -44.83 -17.99
N ASP A 131 5.43 -45.73 -17.53
CA ASP A 131 5.83 -47.04 -17.01
C ASP A 131 6.46 -47.88 -18.13
N VAL A 132 7.79 -48.06 -18.05
CA VAL A 132 8.65 -48.65 -19.10
C VAL A 132 8.36 -50.14 -19.32
N VAL A 133 7.48 -50.75 -18.50
CA VAL A 133 7.21 -52.19 -18.50
C VAL A 133 6.16 -52.60 -19.54
N THR A 134 5.34 -51.69 -20.07
CA THR A 134 4.24 -52.05 -20.99
C THR A 134 4.31 -51.49 -22.39
N ASP A 135 4.99 -50.36 -22.65
CA ASP A 135 5.12 -49.81 -24.01
C ASP A 135 6.51 -49.21 -24.22
N SER A 136 7.21 -49.63 -25.27
CA SER A 136 8.36 -48.86 -25.77
C SER A 136 7.80 -47.53 -26.29
N PRO A 137 8.15 -46.38 -25.72
CA PRO A 137 7.48 -45.11 -26.03
C PRO A 137 7.64 -44.77 -27.51
N THR A 138 6.54 -44.37 -28.14
CA THR A 138 6.55 -43.91 -29.53
C THR A 138 7.40 -42.64 -29.67
N GLU A 139 7.95 -42.38 -30.85
CA GLU A 139 8.75 -41.18 -31.15
C GLU A 139 7.99 -39.88 -30.79
N GLU A 140 6.70 -39.82 -31.08
CA GLU A 140 5.80 -38.71 -30.72
C GLU A 140 5.67 -38.51 -29.19
N GLN A 141 5.59 -39.59 -28.41
CA GLN A 141 5.51 -39.52 -26.95
C GLN A 141 6.82 -39.02 -26.35
N THR A 142 7.94 -39.43 -26.95
CA THR A 142 9.28 -38.99 -26.54
C THR A 142 9.47 -37.50 -26.82
N GLU A 143 8.98 -37.00 -27.95
CA GLU A 143 9.01 -35.58 -28.28
C GLU A 143 8.13 -34.73 -27.34
N GLN A 144 6.91 -35.19 -27.03
CA GLN A 144 6.03 -34.54 -26.06
C GLN A 144 6.64 -34.50 -24.65
N MET A 145 7.27 -35.60 -24.22
CA MET A 145 7.97 -35.68 -22.94
C MET A 145 9.13 -34.67 -22.88
N ASN A 146 9.93 -34.57 -23.95
CA ASN A 146 11.02 -33.59 -24.04
C ASN A 146 10.52 -32.14 -24.04
N ALA A 147 9.41 -31.86 -24.74
CA ALA A 147 8.78 -30.54 -24.71
C ALA A 147 8.29 -30.17 -23.31
N PHE A 148 7.65 -31.13 -22.61
CA PHE A 148 7.19 -30.94 -21.24
C PHE A 148 8.35 -30.76 -20.25
N ALA A 149 9.44 -31.52 -20.40
CA ALA A 149 10.65 -31.38 -19.59
C ALA A 149 11.28 -29.98 -19.73
N LYS A 150 11.36 -29.44 -20.95
CA LYS A 150 11.82 -28.05 -21.18
C LYS A 150 10.92 -27.02 -20.50
N LEU A 151 9.61 -27.26 -20.48
CA LEU A 151 8.65 -26.38 -19.80
C LEU A 151 8.86 -26.42 -18.28
N CYS A 152 9.05 -27.61 -17.69
CA CYS A 152 9.39 -27.77 -16.29
C CYS A 152 10.71 -27.08 -15.93
N GLU A 153 11.74 -27.18 -16.77
CA GLU A 153 13.00 -26.49 -16.57
C GLU A 153 12.83 -24.97 -16.58
N LYS A 154 12.08 -24.44 -17.55
CA LYS A 154 11.75 -23.01 -17.61
C LYS A 154 10.97 -22.56 -16.37
N GLN A 155 9.99 -23.34 -15.93
CA GLN A 155 9.22 -23.05 -14.71
C GLN A 155 10.13 -23.05 -13.47
N ASN A 156 11.02 -24.02 -13.32
CA ASN A 156 11.95 -24.10 -12.19
C ASN A 156 12.92 -22.92 -12.19
N LYS A 157 13.42 -22.51 -13.36
CA LYS A 157 14.28 -21.34 -13.50
C LYS A 157 13.57 -20.07 -13.04
N LEU A 158 12.36 -19.82 -13.56
CA LEU A 158 11.54 -18.68 -13.14
C LEU A 158 11.21 -18.72 -11.64
N SER A 159 10.89 -19.89 -11.09
CA SER A 159 10.62 -20.04 -9.65
C SER A 159 11.84 -19.71 -8.80
N THR A 160 13.03 -20.09 -9.26
CA THR A 160 14.30 -19.78 -8.59
C THR A 160 14.60 -18.28 -8.65
N GLU A 161 14.41 -17.65 -9.81
CA GLU A 161 14.56 -16.20 -9.97
C GLU A 161 13.60 -15.43 -9.04
N ILE A 162 12.33 -15.83 -8.98
CA ILE A 162 11.34 -15.24 -8.05
C ILE A 162 11.77 -15.38 -6.59
N LEU A 163 12.32 -16.54 -6.20
CA LEU A 163 12.78 -16.76 -4.83
C LEU A 163 13.95 -15.84 -4.47
N VAL A 164 14.90 -15.65 -5.38
CA VAL A 164 16.04 -14.74 -5.20
C VAL A 164 15.56 -13.29 -5.07
N GLU A 165 14.67 -12.84 -5.95
CA GLU A 165 14.11 -11.49 -5.87
C GLU A 165 13.30 -11.28 -4.58
N HIS A 166 12.57 -12.31 -4.13
CA HIS A 166 11.84 -12.26 -2.87
C HIS A 166 12.78 -12.16 -1.66
N GLU A 167 13.90 -12.89 -1.68
CA GLU A 167 14.93 -12.79 -0.63
C GLU A 167 15.53 -11.39 -0.59
N ALA A 168 15.94 -10.84 -1.74
CA ALA A 168 16.45 -9.47 -1.83
C ALA A 168 15.44 -8.42 -1.35
N LEU A 169 14.16 -8.59 -1.70
CA LEU A 169 13.08 -7.72 -1.22
C LEU A 169 12.90 -7.84 0.30
N SER A 170 12.98 -9.05 0.85
CA SER A 170 12.89 -9.29 2.29
C SER A 170 14.04 -8.61 3.04
N GLU A 171 15.27 -8.72 2.54
CA GLU A 171 16.44 -8.02 3.08
C GLU A 171 16.26 -6.49 3.03
N ALA A 172 15.82 -5.96 1.89
CA ALA A 172 15.55 -4.53 1.75
C ALA A 172 14.47 -4.05 2.73
N GLN A 173 13.41 -4.83 2.93
CA GLN A 173 12.34 -4.55 3.89
C GLN A 173 12.88 -4.53 5.33
N THR A 174 13.68 -5.52 5.73
CA THR A 174 14.27 -5.53 7.08
C THR A 174 15.22 -4.36 7.32
N SER A 175 16.00 -3.98 6.31
CA SER A 175 16.87 -2.79 6.35
C SER A 175 16.06 -1.50 6.50
N LEU A 176 14.97 -1.36 5.74
CA LEU A 176 14.05 -0.23 5.84
C LEU A 176 13.42 -0.13 7.23
N ASP A 177 12.96 -1.23 7.79
CA ASP A 177 12.35 -1.24 9.12
C ASP A 177 13.37 -0.90 10.21
N ARG A 178 14.62 -1.35 10.07
CA ARG A 178 15.73 -0.92 10.93
C ARG A 178 15.97 0.59 10.84
N LEU A 179 16.03 1.14 9.62
CA LEU A 179 16.22 2.58 9.40
C LEU A 179 15.05 3.41 9.96
N LYS A 180 13.81 2.93 9.82
CA LYS A 180 12.63 3.56 10.42
C LYS A 180 12.74 3.61 11.93
N GLN A 181 13.17 2.51 12.56
CA GLN A 181 13.37 2.46 14.01
C GLN A 181 14.48 3.44 14.46
N GLN A 182 15.61 3.48 13.75
CA GLN A 182 16.68 4.44 14.02
C GLN A 182 16.20 5.89 13.84
N SER A 183 15.47 6.19 12.77
CA SER A 183 14.90 7.52 12.53
C SER A 183 13.94 7.93 13.64
N TYR A 184 13.14 6.99 14.14
CA TYR A 184 12.24 7.23 15.27
C TYR A 184 13.02 7.58 16.55
N GLU A 185 14.07 6.83 16.88
CA GLU A 185 14.89 7.10 18.07
C GLU A 185 15.62 8.46 17.95
N ILE A 186 16.21 8.76 16.78
CA ILE A 186 16.82 10.08 16.54
C ILE A 186 15.78 11.21 16.69
N LYS A 187 14.56 11.03 16.15
CA LYS A 187 13.48 12.01 16.33
C LYS A 187 13.07 12.17 17.80
N LYS A 188 13.13 11.10 18.58
CA LYS A 188 12.84 11.14 20.03
C LYS A 188 13.94 11.87 20.79
N GLU A 189 15.21 11.59 20.49
CA GLU A 189 16.37 12.29 21.05
C GLU A 189 16.37 13.77 20.70
N ASN A 190 16.18 14.12 19.43
CA ASN A 190 16.09 15.51 18.97
C ASN A 190 14.96 16.28 19.67
N ARG A 191 13.80 15.65 19.89
CA ARG A 191 12.73 16.25 20.69
C ARG A 191 13.12 16.43 22.15
N GLY A 192 13.92 15.53 22.71
CA GLY A 192 14.49 15.65 24.05
C GLY A 192 15.48 16.83 24.15
N LEU A 193 16.42 16.93 23.21
CA LEU A 193 17.39 18.02 23.12
C LEU A 193 16.73 19.38 22.89
N MET A 194 15.70 19.47 22.02
CA MET A 194 14.93 20.71 21.87
C MET A 194 14.24 21.13 23.17
N ARG A 195 13.70 20.18 23.94
CA ARG A 195 13.14 20.50 25.26
C ARG A 195 14.21 21.01 26.23
N GLN A 196 15.42 20.46 26.20
CA GLN A 196 16.53 20.94 27.04
C GLN A 196 17.01 22.33 26.62
N LEU A 197 17.15 22.57 25.30
CA LEU A 197 17.50 23.88 24.75
C LEU A 197 16.45 24.94 25.11
N GLN A 198 15.17 24.60 25.01
CA GLN A 198 14.09 25.51 25.41
C GLN A 198 14.20 25.85 26.90
N LYS A 199 14.37 24.86 27.78
CA LYS A 199 14.57 25.09 29.22
C LYS A 199 15.75 26.01 29.51
N LEU A 200 16.91 25.75 28.91
CA LEU A 200 18.10 26.60 29.09
C LEU A 200 17.90 28.02 28.55
N THR A 201 17.15 28.16 27.45
CA THR A 201 16.80 29.48 26.89
C THR A 201 15.85 30.23 27.82
N ASP A 202 14.82 29.57 28.33
CA ASP A 202 13.86 30.12 29.28
C ASP A 202 14.56 30.48 30.60
N GLU A 203 15.45 29.63 31.12
CA GLU A 203 16.28 29.90 32.29
C GLU A 203 17.19 31.13 32.09
N LYS A 204 17.83 31.25 30.92
CA LYS A 204 18.62 32.43 30.57
C LYS A 204 17.78 33.69 30.43
N GLU A 205 16.59 33.59 29.85
CA GLU A 205 15.67 34.73 29.71
C GLU A 205 15.09 35.16 31.07
N ASN A 206 14.79 34.21 31.96
CA ASN A 206 14.37 34.45 33.33
C ASN A 206 15.51 35.01 34.19
N ALA A 207 16.75 34.55 34.00
CA ALA A 207 17.93 35.13 34.65
C ALA A 207 18.22 36.56 34.16
N ALA A 208 18.03 36.83 32.86
CA ALA A 208 18.20 38.15 32.27
C ALA A 208 17.08 39.13 32.64
N SER A 209 15.86 38.65 32.94
CA SER A 209 14.74 39.47 33.38
C SER A 209 14.69 39.70 34.89
N SER A 210 15.35 38.85 35.69
CA SER A 210 15.57 39.07 37.12
C SER A 210 16.79 39.95 37.42
N SER A 211 17.72 40.14 36.46
CA SER A 211 18.68 41.24 36.48
C SER A 211 18.02 42.53 35.99
N THR A 212 17.56 43.33 36.93
CA THR A 212 16.96 44.65 36.74
C THR A 212 17.82 45.57 35.87
N ASP A 213 17.13 46.36 35.03
CA ASP A 213 17.61 47.39 34.10
C ASP A 213 18.37 46.95 32.85
N ASN A 214 17.63 46.86 31.72
CA ASN A 214 18.11 47.53 30.51
C ASN A 214 16.99 47.72 29.49
N ALA A 215 16.53 48.96 29.31
CA ALA A 215 15.79 49.38 28.12
C ALA A 215 16.53 49.00 26.82
N ALA A 216 17.87 48.85 26.88
CA ALA A 216 18.69 48.32 25.80
C ALA A 216 18.36 46.85 25.46
N PHE A 217 18.04 46.00 26.44
CA PHE A 217 17.71 44.60 26.22
C PHE A 217 16.35 44.43 25.54
N GLN A 218 15.36 45.24 25.91
CA GLN A 218 14.06 45.26 25.22
C GLN A 218 14.18 45.80 23.79
N LYS A 219 14.95 46.88 23.58
CA LYS A 219 15.25 47.37 22.22
C LYS A 219 15.96 46.32 21.38
N LEU A 220 16.93 45.60 21.94
CA LEU A 220 17.65 44.53 21.26
C LEU A 220 16.72 43.35 20.92
N LYS A 221 15.80 42.98 21.82
CA LYS A 221 14.80 41.94 21.57
C LYS A 221 13.85 42.32 20.44
N HIS A 222 13.37 43.56 20.41
CA HIS A 222 12.56 44.06 19.29
C HIS A 222 13.34 44.09 17.99
N GLN A 223 14.58 44.56 18.00
CA GLN A 223 15.43 44.61 16.81
C GLN A 223 15.75 43.20 16.28
N THR A 224 15.96 42.23 17.16
CA THR A 224 16.19 40.82 16.78
C THR A 224 14.92 40.17 16.23
N GLY A 225 13.76 40.52 16.80
CA GLY A 225 12.45 40.09 16.28
C GLY A 225 12.15 40.66 14.89
N LEU A 226 12.44 41.94 14.67
CA LEU A 226 12.33 42.59 13.36
C LEU A 226 13.28 41.93 12.35
N LYS A 227 14.56 41.73 12.70
CA LYS A 227 15.53 41.04 11.82
C LYS A 227 15.03 39.67 11.36
N LYS A 228 14.47 38.86 12.28
CA LYS A 228 13.87 37.57 11.92
C LYS A 228 12.66 37.68 10.99
N GLN A 229 11.87 38.75 11.07
CA GLN A 229 10.77 38.99 10.14
C GLN A 229 11.28 39.44 8.77
N VAL A 230 12.32 40.28 8.73
CA VAL A 230 12.99 40.69 7.48
C VAL A 230 13.61 39.48 6.78
N GLU A 231 14.35 38.64 7.50
CA GLU A 231 14.93 37.40 6.95
C GLU A 231 13.84 36.48 6.33
N LYS A 232 12.67 36.36 6.97
CA LYS A 232 11.56 35.59 6.41
C LYS A 232 11.00 36.22 5.14
N ILE A 233 10.88 37.55 5.09
CA ILE A 233 10.41 38.27 3.90
C ILE A 233 11.41 38.08 2.76
N ASP A 234 12.71 38.13 3.04
CA ASP A 234 13.77 37.93 2.03
C ASP A 234 13.75 36.51 1.45
N ILE A 235 13.56 35.48 2.30
CA ILE A 235 13.40 34.10 1.82
C ILE A 235 12.20 33.98 0.87
N VAL A 236 11.05 34.53 1.27
CA VAL A 236 9.83 34.48 0.47
C VAL A 236 10.02 35.22 -0.86
N ARG A 237 10.66 36.39 -0.85
CA ARG A 237 11.00 37.16 -2.06
C ARG A 237 11.90 36.37 -3.01
N ASN A 238 12.95 35.75 -2.49
CA ASN A 238 13.87 34.93 -3.30
C ASN A 238 13.17 33.70 -3.90
N VAL A 239 12.26 33.06 -3.17
CA VAL A 239 11.46 31.94 -3.69
C VAL A 239 10.54 32.40 -4.80
N PHE A 240 9.82 33.52 -4.64
CA PHE A 240 8.96 34.06 -5.68
C PHE A 240 9.75 34.53 -6.91
N GLN A 241 10.91 35.14 -6.72
CA GLN A 241 11.80 35.51 -7.82
C GLN A 241 12.27 34.27 -8.59
N GLY A 242 12.72 33.23 -7.88
CA GLY A 242 13.12 31.96 -8.48
C GLY A 242 11.97 31.26 -9.21
N LEU A 243 10.75 31.34 -8.68
CA LEU A 243 9.56 30.78 -9.30
C LEU A 243 9.18 31.52 -10.59
N ILE A 244 9.19 32.86 -10.57
CA ILE A 244 8.86 33.66 -11.75
C ILE A 244 9.91 33.44 -12.85
N VAL A 245 11.20 33.52 -12.52
CA VAL A 245 12.29 33.30 -13.49
C VAL A 245 12.33 31.84 -13.98
N GLY A 246 12.04 30.87 -13.10
CA GLY A 246 12.03 29.44 -13.42
C GLY A 246 10.76 28.94 -14.11
N SER A 247 9.67 29.72 -14.13
CA SER A 247 8.39 29.35 -14.75
C SER A 247 8.40 29.38 -16.29
N GLY A 248 9.46 29.91 -16.91
CA GLY A 248 9.55 30.03 -18.37
C GLY A 248 8.66 31.13 -18.96
N ILE A 249 8.00 31.95 -18.13
CA ILE A 249 7.26 33.14 -18.55
C ILE A 249 8.26 34.21 -18.99
N ASP A 250 8.00 34.88 -20.11
CA ASP A 250 8.82 36.01 -20.59
C ASP A 250 8.54 37.28 -19.78
N TRP A 251 8.96 37.26 -18.51
CA TRP A 251 8.78 38.32 -17.53
C TRP A 251 9.55 39.61 -17.88
N ALA A 252 10.50 39.55 -18.82
CA ALA A 252 11.28 40.70 -19.25
C ALA A 252 10.54 41.57 -20.28
N SER A 253 9.63 40.96 -21.04
CA SER A 253 8.81 41.63 -22.07
C SER A 253 7.56 42.32 -21.48
N ASP A 254 7.08 41.86 -20.32
CA ASP A 254 5.99 42.47 -19.57
C ASP A 254 6.54 43.46 -18.51
N GLU A 255 6.22 44.75 -18.66
CA GLU A 255 6.67 45.79 -17.73
C GLU A 255 6.09 45.68 -16.32
N GLU A 256 4.90 45.10 -16.14
CA GLU A 256 4.36 44.85 -14.80
C GLU A 256 5.11 43.71 -14.10
N MET A 257 5.35 42.63 -14.82
CA MET A 257 6.09 41.46 -14.34
C MET A 257 7.56 41.79 -14.06
N LYS A 258 8.20 42.57 -14.95
CA LYS A 258 9.56 43.08 -14.79
C LYS A 258 9.69 43.96 -13.55
N ARG A 259 8.75 44.88 -13.32
CA ARG A 259 8.73 45.72 -12.12
C ARG A 259 8.56 44.87 -10.85
N LEU A 260 7.69 43.86 -10.90
CA LEU A 260 7.48 42.94 -9.78
C LEU A 260 8.77 42.17 -9.44
N VAL A 261 9.42 41.54 -10.42
CA VAL A 261 10.68 40.80 -10.23
C VAL A 261 11.79 41.68 -9.68
N LEU A 262 11.93 42.91 -10.19
CA LEU A 262 12.91 43.87 -9.69
C LEU A 262 12.59 44.30 -8.24
N SER A 263 11.33 44.56 -7.91
CA SER A 263 10.91 44.93 -6.55
C SER A 263 11.12 43.81 -5.51
N LEU A 264 11.14 42.55 -5.95
CA LEU A 264 11.45 41.40 -5.09
C LEU A 264 12.96 41.27 -4.84
N GLY A 265 13.81 41.76 -5.76
CA GLY A 265 15.26 41.72 -5.66
C GLY A 265 15.89 42.89 -4.88
N GLU A 266 15.13 43.94 -4.57
CA GLU A 266 15.61 45.06 -3.74
C GLU A 266 15.71 44.63 -2.26
N THR A 267 16.89 44.80 -1.67
CA THR A 267 17.15 44.50 -0.25
C THR A 267 16.42 45.50 0.65
N LEU A 268 15.65 45.02 1.61
CA LEU A 268 15.00 45.86 2.62
C LEU A 268 16.02 46.39 3.63
N GLU A 269 16.60 47.56 3.34
CA GLU A 269 17.38 48.30 4.32
C GLU A 269 16.45 49.07 5.26
N PHE A 270 16.30 48.58 6.48
CA PHE A 270 15.64 49.33 7.56
C PHE A 270 16.70 50.14 8.33
N ALA A 271 16.64 51.47 8.21
CA ALA A 271 17.41 52.42 9.02
C ALA A 271 16.89 52.53 10.46
#